data_AF-A0A4Q3VLT2-F1
#
_entry.id   AF-A0A4Q3VLT2-F1
#
_cell.length_a   1.000
_cell.length_b   1.000
_cell.length_c   1.000
_cell.angle_alpha   90.00
_cell.angle_beta   90.00
_cell.angle_gamma   90.00
#
_symmetry.space_group_name_H-M   'P 1'
#
loop_
_entity.id
_entity.type
_entity.pdbx_description
1 polymer ?
#
loop_
_entity_poly.entity_id
_entity_poly.type
_entity_poly.pdbx_seq_one_letter_code
_entity_poly.pdbx_strand_id
1 'polypeptide(L)'
;MATTTMYVSADTIALYAAATGDQVRTWLLWGDSVHLQETLPQSGLVKVKARGSTGWVDCEKIGNTALLEYYFIDVGQGDGVLIVTPDRKHILIDGGYIRRKQLTKRNAADFVDWKFDRDYGMDTIVLDVMMSSHNDEDHYGGLWDIINPNETKELALAKVSVDRFYYAGINWFEKGGKRNLGPFKNGYWTPLLNTKTELKKYLPCGSGSLNTGYTLQGQWKDFISLIIKTANSCDRISNSKNKNGYLPGFEPGDGKPAIRVLAPIEEKIDGKPALKKFTNGNPINTNGHSLLLRVDYGKTRVLLTGDLNSQSQQHILQFYRNNLHELSSDVT
;
A
#
# COMPACT_ATOMS: atom_id res chain seq x y z
N MET A 1 -22.97 -14.39 17.56
CA MET A 1 -22.71 -15.43 16.53
C MET A 1 -21.73 -14.84 15.53
N ALA A 2 -20.75 -15.59 15.05
CA ALA A 2 -19.88 -15.11 13.98
C ALA A 2 -20.74 -14.85 12.74
N THR A 3 -20.70 -13.62 12.23
CA THR A 3 -21.51 -13.20 11.09
C THR A 3 -20.91 -13.78 9.81
N THR A 4 -21.65 -14.61 9.08
CA THR A 4 -21.19 -15.17 7.80
C THR A 4 -21.05 -14.03 6.79
N THR A 5 -19.87 -13.92 6.17
CA THR A 5 -19.60 -12.93 5.13
C THR A 5 -19.77 -13.56 3.76
N MET A 6 -20.54 -12.90 2.91
CA MET A 6 -20.73 -13.21 1.49
C MET A 6 -20.39 -11.97 0.66
N TYR A 7 -20.45 -12.08 -0.66
CA TYR A 7 -20.07 -11.01 -1.60
C TYR A 7 -21.13 -10.87 -2.68
N VAL A 8 -21.39 -9.63 -3.12
CA VAL A 8 -22.28 -9.37 -4.25
C VAL A 8 -21.75 -10.07 -5.51
N SER A 9 -22.61 -10.83 -6.19
CA SER A 9 -22.26 -11.65 -7.37
C SER A 9 -22.83 -11.13 -8.69
N ALA A 10 -23.41 -9.93 -8.69
CA ALA A 10 -23.87 -9.21 -9.87
C ALA A 10 -23.26 -7.81 -9.93
N ASP A 11 -23.25 -7.18 -11.11
CA ASP A 11 -22.64 -5.86 -11.34
C ASP A 11 -23.06 -4.82 -10.29
N THR A 12 -24.36 -4.72 -10.06
CA THR A 12 -24.94 -3.91 -8.97
C THR A 12 -26.20 -4.58 -8.42
N ILE A 13 -26.47 -4.39 -7.13
CA ILE A 13 -27.70 -4.81 -6.47
C ILE A 13 -28.21 -3.72 -5.52
N ALA A 14 -29.52 -3.71 -5.25
CA ALA A 14 -30.10 -2.83 -4.25
C ALA A 14 -29.92 -3.39 -2.83
N LEU A 15 -29.56 -2.52 -1.89
CA LEU A 15 -29.76 -2.75 -0.46
C LEU A 15 -31.09 -2.10 -0.07
N TYR A 16 -32.12 -2.90 0.16
CA TYR A 16 -33.45 -2.42 0.52
C TYR A 16 -33.55 -2.04 2.00
N ALA A 17 -34.38 -1.05 2.30
CA ALA A 17 -34.61 -0.55 3.66
C ALA A 17 -35.51 -1.47 4.51
N ALA A 18 -36.29 -2.35 3.87
CA ALA A 18 -37.21 -3.28 4.50
C ALA A 18 -37.30 -4.59 3.69
N ALA A 19 -37.82 -5.65 4.31
CA ALA A 19 -38.01 -6.97 3.70
C ALA A 19 -39.04 -7.01 2.56
N THR A 20 -39.81 -5.93 2.34
CA THR A 20 -40.76 -5.85 1.22
C THR A 20 -40.08 -5.58 -0.13
N GLY A 21 -38.87 -4.99 -0.12
CA GLY A 21 -38.14 -4.65 -1.34
C GLY A 21 -38.57 -3.35 -2.03
N ASP A 22 -39.44 -2.55 -1.41
CA ASP A 22 -40.03 -1.38 -2.09
C ASP A 22 -39.14 -0.13 -2.07
N GLN A 23 -38.29 0.01 -1.06
CA GLN A 23 -37.46 1.19 -0.85
C GLN A 23 -35.98 0.83 -0.88
N VAL A 24 -35.27 1.31 -1.89
CA VAL A 24 -33.80 1.19 -1.98
C VAL A 24 -33.16 2.19 -1.02
N ARG A 25 -32.29 1.69 -0.13
CA ARG A 25 -31.47 2.51 0.77
C ARG A 25 -30.20 2.98 0.07
N THR A 26 -29.51 2.07 -0.61
CA THR A 26 -28.31 2.33 -1.40
C THR A 26 -28.08 1.21 -2.40
N TRP A 27 -27.09 1.36 -3.27
CA TRP A 27 -26.64 0.34 -4.21
C TRP A 27 -25.31 -0.26 -3.75
N LEU A 28 -25.23 -1.58 -3.84
CA LEU A 28 -24.00 -2.34 -3.65
C LEU A 28 -23.43 -2.71 -5.02
N LEU A 29 -22.11 -2.76 -5.11
CA LEU A 29 -21.36 -3.08 -6.31
C LEU A 29 -20.85 -4.51 -6.27
N TRP A 30 -20.56 -5.08 -7.43
CA TRP A 30 -19.93 -6.39 -7.55
C TRP A 30 -18.72 -6.54 -6.64
N GLY A 31 -18.68 -7.61 -5.84
CA GLY A 31 -17.62 -7.87 -4.88
C GLY A 31 -17.78 -7.19 -3.52
N ASP A 32 -18.74 -6.27 -3.32
CA ASP A 32 -19.00 -5.70 -1.99
C ASP A 32 -19.30 -6.82 -0.98
N SER A 33 -18.69 -6.74 0.19
CA SER A 33 -18.97 -7.68 1.29
C SER A 33 -20.36 -7.41 1.89
N VAL A 34 -21.11 -8.48 2.12
CA VAL A 34 -22.38 -8.49 2.85
C VAL A 34 -22.28 -9.46 4.04
N HIS A 35 -22.67 -9.00 5.22
CA HIS A 35 -22.59 -9.78 6.45
C HIS A 35 -24.00 -10.23 6.86
N LEU A 36 -24.28 -11.53 6.70
CA LEU A 36 -25.60 -12.11 6.97
C LEU A 36 -26.03 -11.89 8.42
N GLN A 37 -27.22 -11.31 8.62
CA GLN A 37 -27.80 -11.10 9.96
C GLN A 37 -28.75 -12.23 10.36
N GLU A 38 -28.99 -13.17 9.46
CA GLU A 38 -29.87 -14.34 9.61
C GLU A 38 -29.41 -15.47 8.69
N THR A 39 -30.04 -16.65 8.80
CA THR A 39 -29.74 -17.79 7.93
C THR A 39 -30.10 -17.46 6.48
N LEU A 40 -29.21 -17.79 5.54
CA LEU A 40 -29.44 -17.57 4.11
C LEU A 40 -30.66 -18.40 3.62
N PRO A 41 -31.73 -17.76 3.11
CA PRO A 41 -32.87 -18.47 2.53
C PRO A 41 -32.54 -19.00 1.12
N GLN A 42 -33.37 -19.93 0.62
CA GLN A 42 -33.22 -20.48 -0.74
C GLN A 42 -33.58 -19.47 -1.85
N SER A 43 -34.45 -18.50 -1.55
CA SER A 43 -34.90 -17.49 -2.50
C SER A 43 -35.40 -16.24 -1.76
N GLY A 44 -35.41 -15.09 -2.45
CA GLY A 44 -35.97 -13.84 -1.95
C GLY A 44 -34.95 -12.98 -1.20
N LEU A 45 -35.46 -12.10 -0.32
CA LEU A 45 -34.63 -11.13 0.37
C LEU A 45 -34.08 -11.69 1.69
N VAL A 46 -32.81 -11.41 1.96
CA VAL A 46 -32.11 -11.76 3.22
C VAL A 46 -31.58 -10.51 3.91
N LYS A 47 -31.71 -10.45 5.23
CA LYS A 47 -31.20 -9.35 6.04
C LYS A 47 -29.67 -9.40 6.16
N VAL A 48 -29.02 -8.31 5.80
CA VAL A 48 -27.56 -8.17 5.81
C VAL A 48 -27.11 -6.84 6.41
N LYS A 49 -25.85 -6.77 6.82
CA LYS A 49 -25.11 -5.52 7.02
C LYS A 49 -24.08 -5.37 5.90
N ALA A 50 -24.07 -4.23 5.21
CA ALA A 50 -23.12 -3.91 4.15
C ALA A 50 -22.88 -2.39 4.12
N ARG A 51 -21.64 -1.93 3.87
CA ARG A 51 -21.30 -0.50 3.83
C ARG A 51 -21.80 0.30 5.04
N GLY A 52 -21.73 -0.30 6.23
CA GLY A 52 -22.19 0.29 7.49
C GLY A 52 -23.71 0.41 7.66
N SER A 53 -24.50 -0.13 6.73
CA SER A 53 -25.97 -0.10 6.79
C SER A 53 -26.55 -1.50 6.92
N THR A 54 -27.61 -1.63 7.74
CA THR A 54 -28.44 -2.83 7.77
C THR A 54 -29.59 -2.67 6.77
N GLY A 55 -29.82 -3.71 5.98
CA GLY A 55 -30.90 -3.75 4.98
C GLY A 55 -31.13 -5.17 4.48
N TRP A 56 -31.80 -5.28 3.33
CA TRP A 56 -32.12 -6.55 2.69
C TRP A 56 -31.58 -6.60 1.27
N VAL A 57 -31.05 -7.74 0.86
CA VAL A 57 -30.55 -7.98 -0.51
C VAL A 57 -31.16 -9.27 -1.05
N ASP A 58 -31.23 -9.38 -2.37
CA ASP A 58 -31.61 -10.62 -3.06
C ASP A 58 -30.55 -11.71 -2.78
N CYS A 59 -30.96 -12.81 -2.13
CA CYS A 59 -30.05 -13.88 -1.75
C CYS A 59 -29.45 -14.61 -2.96
N GLU A 60 -30.09 -14.54 -4.13
CA GLU A 60 -29.60 -15.13 -5.38
C GLU A 60 -28.50 -14.28 -6.03
N LYS A 61 -28.29 -13.04 -5.55
CA LYS A 61 -27.28 -12.09 -6.05
C LYS A 61 -26.09 -11.91 -5.12
N ILE A 62 -25.92 -12.82 -4.17
CA ILE A 62 -24.76 -12.87 -3.27
C ILE A 62 -24.17 -14.28 -3.29
N GLY A 63 -22.86 -14.39 -3.09
CA GLY A 63 -22.14 -15.66 -3.14
C GLY A 63 -20.90 -15.66 -2.25
N ASN A 64 -20.11 -16.74 -2.35
CA ASN A 64 -18.92 -16.93 -1.51
C ASN A 64 -17.61 -16.49 -2.17
N THR A 65 -17.68 -15.89 -3.36
CA THR A 65 -16.50 -15.51 -4.15
C THR A 65 -16.10 -14.08 -3.83
N ALA A 66 -15.00 -13.92 -3.09
CA ALA A 66 -14.34 -12.63 -2.92
C ALA A 66 -13.55 -12.26 -4.19
N LEU A 67 -13.45 -10.96 -4.48
CA LEU A 67 -12.69 -10.44 -5.61
C LEU A 67 -11.32 -9.91 -5.16
N LEU A 68 -10.44 -9.68 -6.14
CA LEU A 68 -9.32 -8.78 -5.96
C LEU A 68 -9.81 -7.35 -6.16
N GLU A 69 -9.73 -6.54 -5.11
CA GLU A 69 -10.25 -5.18 -5.09
C GLU A 69 -9.10 -4.16 -5.15
N TYR A 70 -9.30 -3.10 -5.93
CA TYR A 70 -8.42 -1.93 -5.97
C TYR A 70 -9.22 -0.68 -5.63
N TYR A 71 -8.71 0.06 -4.66
CA TYR A 71 -9.19 1.40 -4.32
C TYR A 71 -8.08 2.39 -4.61
N PHE A 72 -8.21 3.13 -5.71
CA PHE A 72 -7.39 4.29 -5.99
C PHE A 72 -8.02 5.47 -5.25
N ILE A 73 -7.38 5.89 -4.16
CA ILE A 73 -7.94 6.82 -3.21
C ILE A 73 -7.62 8.25 -3.67
N ASP A 74 -8.61 9.13 -3.67
CA ASP A 74 -8.36 10.56 -3.87
C ASP A 74 -7.65 11.11 -2.63
N VAL A 75 -6.35 11.36 -2.79
CA VAL A 75 -5.47 11.88 -1.75
C VAL A 75 -4.93 13.27 -2.09
N GLY A 76 -5.50 13.93 -3.11
CA GLY A 76 -5.01 15.18 -3.66
C GLY A 76 -3.71 15.02 -4.45
N GLN A 77 -2.56 15.25 -3.80
CA GLN A 77 -1.24 15.12 -4.42
C GLN A 77 -0.56 13.83 -3.98
N GLY A 78 0.13 13.19 -4.94
CA GLY A 78 0.80 11.90 -4.78
C GLY A 78 -0.16 10.73 -5.01
N ASP A 79 0.21 9.56 -4.49
CA ASP A 79 -0.53 8.31 -4.69
C ASP A 79 -1.16 7.81 -3.38
N GLY A 80 -2.21 6.99 -3.51
CA GLY A 80 -2.82 6.25 -2.42
C GLY A 80 -3.64 5.09 -2.97
N VAL A 81 -3.22 3.86 -2.69
CA VAL A 81 -3.88 2.66 -3.20
C VAL A 81 -4.07 1.63 -2.09
N LEU A 82 -5.32 1.24 -1.84
CA LEU A 82 -5.63 0.06 -1.03
C LEU A 82 -5.98 -1.11 -1.96
N ILE A 83 -5.27 -2.21 -1.84
CA ILE A 83 -5.57 -3.47 -2.50
C ILE A 83 -6.11 -4.44 -1.45
N VAL A 84 -7.23 -5.09 -1.76
CA VAL A 84 -7.76 -6.17 -0.92
C VAL A 84 -7.83 -7.45 -1.73
N THR A 85 -7.12 -8.46 -1.26
CA THR A 85 -7.03 -9.75 -1.94
C THR A 85 -8.27 -10.62 -1.71
N PRO A 86 -8.50 -11.65 -2.54
CA PRO A 86 -9.59 -12.61 -2.30
C PRO A 86 -9.51 -13.32 -0.94
N ASP A 87 -8.30 -13.56 -0.42
CA ASP A 87 -8.07 -14.07 0.94
C ASP A 87 -8.07 -12.98 2.03
N ARG A 88 -8.56 -11.78 1.70
CA ARG A 88 -8.80 -10.63 2.59
C ARG A 88 -7.56 -10.05 3.27
N LYS A 89 -6.38 -10.23 2.65
CA LYS A 89 -5.20 -9.44 3.00
C LYS A 89 -5.32 -8.02 2.48
N HIS A 90 -4.88 -7.07 3.30
CA HIS A 90 -4.91 -5.63 3.02
C HIS A 90 -3.51 -5.09 2.73
N ILE A 91 -3.36 -4.47 1.57
CA ILE A 91 -2.10 -3.91 1.09
C ILE A 91 -2.34 -2.42 0.84
N LEU A 92 -1.76 -1.57 1.67
CA LEU A 92 -1.83 -0.12 1.50
C LEU A 92 -0.51 0.40 0.94
N ILE A 93 -0.58 1.10 -0.19
CA ILE A 93 0.57 1.69 -0.88
C ILE A 93 0.36 3.19 -0.93
N ASP A 94 1.28 3.95 -0.35
CA ASP A 94 1.22 5.40 -0.23
C ASP A 94 -0.12 5.90 0.40
N GLY A 95 -0.30 7.22 0.46
CA GLY A 95 -1.49 7.80 1.04
C GLY A 95 -1.62 9.32 0.97
N GLY A 96 -0.92 10.00 0.07
CA GLY A 96 -0.97 11.46 -0.02
C GLY A 96 -0.21 12.19 1.07
N TYR A 97 -0.33 13.52 1.08
CA TYR A 97 0.12 14.38 2.18
C TYR A 97 -0.62 14.09 3.49
N ILE A 98 0.01 14.42 4.61
CA ILE A 98 -0.64 14.39 5.93
C ILE A 98 -1.93 15.24 5.96
N ARG A 99 -2.98 14.75 6.63
CA ARG A 99 -4.32 15.34 6.68
C ARG A 99 -4.30 16.83 6.98
N ARG A 100 -3.52 17.26 7.98
CA ARG A 100 -3.47 18.67 8.39
C ARG A 100 -2.94 19.63 7.32
N LYS A 101 -2.16 19.14 6.35
CA LYS A 101 -1.65 19.93 5.21
C LYS A 101 -2.61 19.93 4.02
N GLN A 102 -3.57 19.02 3.98
CA GLN A 102 -4.57 18.94 2.93
C GLN A 102 -5.67 20.01 3.11
N LEU A 103 -6.24 20.49 2.00
CA LEU A 103 -7.39 21.39 2.03
C LEU A 103 -8.66 20.68 2.51
N THR A 104 -8.86 19.44 2.06
CA THR A 104 -9.99 18.58 2.42
C THR A 104 -9.92 18.06 3.85
N LYS A 105 -8.74 18.16 4.50
CA LYS A 105 -8.42 17.48 5.76
C LYS A 105 -8.66 15.96 5.69
N ARG A 106 -8.51 15.38 4.51
CA ARG A 106 -8.68 13.95 4.24
C ARG A 106 -7.56 13.43 3.36
N ASN A 107 -7.22 12.16 3.52
CA ASN A 107 -6.28 11.41 2.68
C ASN A 107 -6.59 9.90 2.76
N ALA A 108 -5.61 9.04 2.45
CA ALA A 108 -5.83 7.59 2.50
C ALA A 108 -6.21 7.07 3.91
N ALA A 109 -5.76 7.73 4.98
CA ALA A 109 -6.10 7.34 6.33
C ALA A 109 -7.62 7.36 6.58
N ASP A 110 -8.31 8.40 6.11
CA ASP A 110 -9.76 8.55 6.28
C ASP A 110 -10.53 7.47 5.52
N PHE A 111 -10.08 7.10 4.31
CA PHE A 111 -10.71 6.04 3.54
C PHE A 111 -10.51 4.67 4.18
N VAL A 112 -9.27 4.36 4.60
CA VAL A 112 -8.94 3.09 5.26
C VAL A 112 -9.68 2.98 6.60
N ASP A 113 -9.70 4.03 7.41
CA ASP A 113 -10.47 4.09 8.65
C ASP A 113 -11.95 3.80 8.40
N TRP A 114 -12.58 4.49 7.44
CA TRP A 114 -13.97 4.24 7.06
C TRP A 114 -14.20 2.79 6.60
N LYS A 115 -13.29 2.22 5.80
CA LYS A 115 -13.41 0.85 5.29
C LYS A 115 -13.40 -0.17 6.44
N PHE A 116 -12.51 0.00 7.42
CA PHE A 116 -12.45 -0.91 8.56
C PHE A 116 -13.57 -0.67 9.58
N ASP A 117 -13.85 0.59 9.97
CA ASP A 117 -14.89 0.92 10.95
C ASP A 117 -16.30 0.68 10.39
N ARG A 118 -16.64 1.37 9.30
CA ARG A 118 -18.02 1.43 8.81
C ARG A 118 -18.36 0.24 7.95
N ASP A 119 -17.52 -0.06 6.97
CA ASP A 119 -17.85 -1.14 6.02
C ASP A 119 -17.70 -2.51 6.69
N TYR A 120 -16.52 -2.83 7.20
CA TYR A 120 -16.26 -4.13 7.84
C TYR A 120 -16.78 -4.25 9.27
N GLY A 121 -17.01 -3.13 9.98
CA GLY A 121 -17.43 -3.19 11.39
C GLY A 121 -16.34 -3.67 12.34
N MET A 122 -15.07 -3.44 12.00
CA MET A 122 -13.91 -3.83 12.78
C MET A 122 -13.49 -2.73 13.75
N ASP A 123 -12.82 -3.10 14.85
CA ASP A 123 -12.31 -2.15 15.85
C ASP A 123 -10.83 -1.80 15.65
N THR A 124 -10.20 -2.38 14.64
CA THR A 124 -8.75 -2.34 14.39
C THR A 124 -8.49 -2.31 12.89
N ILE A 125 -7.64 -1.38 12.45
CA ILE A 125 -7.08 -1.39 11.09
C ILE A 125 -5.99 -2.45 11.04
N VAL A 126 -6.14 -3.46 10.16
CA VAL A 126 -5.17 -4.55 9.99
C VAL A 126 -4.59 -4.49 8.59
N LEU A 127 -3.30 -4.15 8.48
CA LEU A 127 -2.57 -4.09 7.23
C LEU A 127 -1.54 -5.21 7.19
N ASP A 128 -1.77 -6.21 6.35
CA ASP A 128 -0.78 -7.26 6.05
C ASP A 128 0.48 -6.64 5.44
N VAL A 129 0.27 -5.64 4.58
CA VAL A 129 1.35 -4.90 3.94
C VAL A 129 1.05 -3.41 3.93
N MET A 130 2.02 -2.61 4.36
CA MET A 130 2.08 -1.18 4.16
C MET A 130 3.31 -0.87 3.32
N MET A 131 3.19 -0.02 2.30
CA MET A 131 4.32 0.34 1.44
C MET A 131 4.43 1.84 1.23
N SER A 132 5.67 2.33 1.18
CA SER A 132 6.01 3.67 0.68
C SER A 132 6.75 3.51 -0.64
N SER A 133 6.21 4.03 -1.74
CA SER A 133 6.84 3.97 -3.05
C SER A 133 8.19 4.66 -3.03
N HIS A 134 8.28 5.82 -2.36
CA HIS A 134 9.51 6.56 -2.11
C HIS A 134 9.34 7.47 -0.87
N ASN A 135 10.31 8.36 -0.63
CA ASN A 135 10.47 9.09 0.64
C ASN A 135 9.93 10.54 0.66
N ASP A 136 9.04 10.92 -0.26
CA ASP A 136 8.38 12.23 -0.24
C ASP A 136 7.00 12.20 0.45
N GLU A 137 6.67 13.30 1.12
CA GLU A 137 5.57 13.37 2.10
C GLU A 137 4.19 13.25 1.45
N ASP A 138 4.04 13.66 0.20
CA ASP A 138 2.84 13.42 -0.61
C ASP A 138 2.62 11.95 -0.94
N HIS A 139 3.54 11.06 -0.58
CA HIS A 139 3.34 9.62 -0.70
C HIS A 139 3.14 8.96 0.66
N TYR A 140 4.01 9.19 1.64
CA TYR A 140 3.89 8.50 2.93
C TYR A 140 2.99 9.21 3.96
N GLY A 141 2.48 10.41 3.68
CA GLY A 141 1.75 11.22 4.65
C GLY A 141 0.46 10.57 5.18
N GLY A 142 -0.34 9.94 4.33
CA GLY A 142 -1.50 9.15 4.80
C GLY A 142 -1.10 7.91 5.63
N LEU A 143 0.03 7.29 5.30
CA LEU A 143 0.57 6.18 6.10
C LEU A 143 0.99 6.66 7.50
N TRP A 144 1.59 7.85 7.57
CA TRP A 144 1.93 8.52 8.83
C TRP A 144 0.68 8.74 9.69
N ASP A 145 -0.41 9.24 9.10
CA ASP A 145 -1.64 9.52 9.84
C ASP A 145 -2.30 8.25 10.42
N ILE A 146 -2.18 7.11 9.72
CA ILE A 146 -2.70 5.81 10.19
C ILE A 146 -1.93 5.31 11.42
N ILE A 147 -0.60 5.47 11.46
CA ILE A 147 0.24 4.85 12.51
C ILE A 147 0.64 5.79 13.63
N ASN A 148 0.37 7.10 13.50
CA ASN A 148 0.76 8.10 14.49
C ASN A 148 -0.38 8.39 15.47
N PRO A 149 -0.23 8.06 16.77
CA PRO A 149 -1.25 8.29 17.79
C PRO A 149 -1.70 9.76 17.95
N ASN A 150 -0.89 10.72 17.50
CA ASN A 150 -1.26 12.13 17.54
C ASN A 150 -2.22 12.52 16.41
N GLU A 151 -2.20 11.80 15.29
CA GLU A 151 -3.05 12.07 14.12
C GLU A 151 -4.31 11.18 14.14
N THR A 152 -4.23 9.97 14.71
CA THR A 152 -5.36 9.02 14.77
C THR A 152 -6.52 9.49 15.64
N LYS A 153 -6.38 10.56 16.43
CA LYS A 153 -7.48 11.18 17.21
C LYS A 153 -8.65 11.65 16.34
N GLU A 154 -8.38 11.87 15.06
CA GLU A 154 -9.33 12.34 14.07
C GLU A 154 -9.96 11.19 13.27
N LEU A 155 -9.47 9.96 13.47
CA LEU A 155 -9.98 8.72 12.88
C LEU A 155 -10.93 8.03 13.88
N ALA A 156 -11.84 7.20 13.38
CA ALA A 156 -12.73 6.41 14.23
C ALA A 156 -11.97 5.32 14.99
N LEU A 157 -10.99 4.68 14.34
CA LEU A 157 -10.20 3.59 14.89
C LEU A 157 -8.84 4.08 15.39
N ALA A 158 -8.57 3.83 16.67
CA ALA A 158 -7.27 4.13 17.28
C ALA A 158 -6.28 2.96 17.20
N LYS A 159 -6.76 1.73 16.97
CA LYS A 159 -5.91 0.53 16.92
C LYS A 159 -5.49 0.24 15.49
N VAL A 160 -4.18 0.05 15.31
CA VAL A 160 -3.60 -0.37 14.04
C VAL A 160 -2.62 -1.52 14.25
N SER A 161 -2.66 -2.48 13.33
CA SER A 161 -1.67 -3.55 13.20
C SER A 161 -1.07 -3.49 11.81
N VAL A 162 0.26 -3.44 11.72
CA VAL A 162 1.00 -3.48 10.45
C VAL A 162 1.94 -4.67 10.50
N ASP A 163 1.73 -5.70 9.69
CA ASP A 163 2.65 -6.85 9.69
C ASP A 163 3.96 -6.49 8.98
N ARG A 164 3.88 -6.04 7.73
CA ARG A 164 5.07 -5.78 6.90
C ARG A 164 5.06 -4.38 6.36
N PHE A 165 6.15 -3.66 6.59
CA PHE A 165 6.43 -2.43 5.88
C PHE A 165 7.46 -2.67 4.77
N TYR A 166 7.15 -2.26 3.54
CA TYR A 166 8.09 -2.30 2.43
C TYR A 166 8.33 -0.91 1.83
N TYR A 167 9.53 -0.70 1.30
CA TYR A 167 9.87 0.57 0.66
C TYR A 167 11.02 0.40 -0.35
N ALA A 168 11.23 1.40 -1.20
CA ALA A 168 12.25 1.36 -2.26
C ALA A 168 13.71 1.45 -1.77
N GLY A 169 13.95 1.99 -0.57
CA GLY A 169 15.28 2.06 0.03
C GLY A 169 16.05 3.36 -0.15
N ILE A 170 15.58 4.28 -0.99
CA ILE A 170 16.05 5.68 -0.97
C ILE A 170 15.49 6.36 0.28
N ASN A 171 16.31 7.21 0.88
CA ASN A 171 16.02 7.86 2.15
C ASN A 171 16.45 9.32 2.11
N TRP A 172 15.75 10.17 2.87
CA TRP A 172 16.25 11.52 3.17
C TRP A 172 17.29 11.47 4.29
N PHE A 173 18.53 11.81 3.94
CA PHE A 173 19.64 11.96 4.87
C PHE A 173 20.02 13.42 5.07
N GLU A 174 20.70 13.70 6.18
CA GLU A 174 21.42 14.93 6.45
C GLU A 174 22.91 14.64 6.62
N LYS A 175 23.76 15.51 6.08
CA LYS A 175 25.18 15.58 6.41
C LYS A 175 25.64 17.03 6.36
N GLY A 176 26.24 17.51 7.45
CA GLY A 176 26.73 18.90 7.55
C GLY A 176 25.62 19.94 7.38
N GLY A 177 24.42 19.68 7.93
CA GLY A 177 23.28 20.60 7.86
C GLY A 177 22.56 20.65 6.51
N LYS A 178 22.89 19.76 5.56
CA LYS A 178 22.29 19.74 4.21
C LYS A 178 21.58 18.42 3.91
N ARG A 179 20.34 18.52 3.40
CA ARG A 179 19.55 17.38 2.91
C ARG A 179 20.10 16.78 1.63
N ASN A 180 20.18 15.46 1.58
CA ASN A 180 20.60 14.69 0.42
C ASN A 180 20.05 13.24 0.48
N LEU A 181 20.38 12.43 -0.53
CA LEU A 181 19.96 11.02 -0.63
C LEU A 181 21.03 10.02 -0.16
N GLY A 182 22.01 10.50 0.60
CA GLY A 182 23.11 9.71 1.13
C GLY A 182 24.38 9.80 0.29
N PRO A 183 25.41 9.03 0.65
CA PRO A 183 26.60 8.91 -0.17
C PRO A 183 26.27 8.26 -1.54
N PHE A 184 27.16 8.47 -2.50
CA PHE A 184 27.13 7.73 -3.76
C PHE A 184 28.54 7.34 -4.15
N LYS A 185 28.66 6.22 -4.88
CA LYS A 185 29.92 5.70 -5.40
C LYS A 185 29.71 5.22 -6.84
N ASN A 186 30.63 5.56 -7.74
CA ASN A 186 30.60 5.15 -9.14
C ASN A 186 29.28 5.46 -9.86
N GLY A 187 28.59 6.54 -9.49
CA GLY A 187 27.28 6.90 -10.06
C GLY A 187 26.09 6.15 -9.47
N TYR A 188 26.22 5.56 -8.28
CA TYR A 188 25.13 4.86 -7.59
C TYR A 188 24.99 5.28 -6.13
N TRP A 189 23.76 5.48 -5.67
CA TRP A 189 23.43 5.75 -4.28
C TRP A 189 23.73 4.55 -3.38
N THR A 190 24.46 4.80 -2.30
CA THR A 190 24.80 3.79 -1.27
C THR A 190 24.91 4.47 0.10
N PRO A 191 24.60 3.80 1.23
CA PRO A 191 24.03 2.46 1.34
C PRO A 191 22.50 2.46 1.23
N LEU A 192 21.95 1.33 0.79
CA LEU A 192 20.51 1.07 0.85
C LEU A 192 20.18 0.28 2.11
N LEU A 193 19.38 0.87 3.00
CA LEU A 193 19.10 0.32 4.32
C LEU A 193 18.05 -0.80 4.21
N ASN A 194 18.38 -2.01 4.63
CA ASN A 194 17.54 -3.18 4.34
C ASN A 194 16.56 -3.54 5.45
N THR A 195 16.86 -3.22 6.70
CA THR A 195 16.11 -3.70 7.86
C THR A 195 15.91 -2.61 8.90
N LYS A 196 15.00 -2.82 9.85
CA LYS A 196 14.88 -1.98 11.06
C LYS A 196 16.20 -1.78 11.78
N THR A 197 17.01 -2.83 11.88
CA THR A 197 18.31 -2.78 12.57
C THR A 197 19.29 -1.85 11.85
N GLU A 198 19.29 -1.84 10.51
CA GLU A 198 20.10 -0.90 9.74
C GLU A 198 19.56 0.53 9.83
N LEU A 199 18.24 0.73 9.73
CA LEU A 199 17.61 2.05 9.86
C LEU A 199 17.91 2.72 11.21
N LYS A 200 17.85 1.95 12.31
CA LYS A 200 18.18 2.44 13.66
C LYS A 200 19.58 3.04 13.78
N LYS A 201 20.56 2.55 13.01
CA LYS A 201 21.95 3.06 13.03
C LYS A 201 22.09 4.45 12.43
N TYR A 202 21.10 4.91 11.67
CA TYR A 202 21.08 6.24 11.06
C TYR A 202 20.12 7.20 11.76
N LEU A 203 19.44 6.79 12.83
CA LEU A 203 18.63 7.71 13.64
C LEU A 203 19.54 8.56 14.54
N PRO A 204 19.32 9.89 14.64
CA PRO A 204 20.01 10.71 15.63
C PRO A 204 19.66 10.19 17.03
N CYS A 205 20.68 9.80 17.80
CA CYS A 205 20.60 9.13 19.12
C CYS A 205 20.48 7.58 19.14
N GLY A 206 20.72 6.88 18.03
CA GLY A 206 20.80 5.41 18.04
C GLY A 206 22.04 4.86 18.75
N SER A 207 21.88 3.82 19.59
CA SER A 207 23.03 3.00 20.02
C SER A 207 23.63 2.27 18.79
N GLY A 208 24.95 2.33 18.64
CA GLY A 208 25.62 1.80 17.43
C GLY A 208 25.55 2.73 16.20
N SER A 209 25.33 4.03 16.42
CA SER A 209 25.43 5.06 15.37
C SER A 209 26.75 4.94 14.60
N LEU A 210 26.66 4.94 13.28
CA LEU A 210 27.82 4.83 12.41
C LEU A 210 28.55 6.18 12.31
N ASN A 211 29.87 6.18 12.38
CA ASN A 211 30.70 7.37 12.15
C ASN A 211 30.82 7.71 10.65
N THR A 212 29.69 7.79 9.95
CA THR A 212 29.61 8.15 8.52
C THR A 212 29.35 9.65 8.29
N GLY A 213 28.87 10.33 9.34
CA GLY A 213 28.37 11.70 9.29
C GLY A 213 27.00 11.84 8.62
N TYR A 214 26.30 10.73 8.30
CA TYR A 214 24.95 10.74 7.75
C TYR A 214 23.93 10.29 8.80
N THR A 215 22.83 11.02 8.89
CA THR A 215 21.64 10.66 9.70
C THR A 215 20.38 10.75 8.86
N LEU A 216 19.38 9.93 9.13
CA LEU A 216 18.04 10.13 8.59
C LEU A 216 17.51 11.47 9.10
N GLN A 217 16.77 12.19 8.25
CA GLN A 217 16.32 13.54 8.59
C GLN A 217 14.84 13.84 8.32
N GLY A 218 14.40 14.99 8.85
CA GLY A 218 13.10 15.57 8.57
C GLY A 218 11.93 14.67 8.97
N GLN A 219 10.79 14.90 8.32
CA GLN A 219 9.55 14.13 8.57
C GLN A 219 9.71 12.66 8.15
N TRP A 220 10.56 12.36 7.17
CA TRP A 220 10.88 10.98 6.79
C TRP A 220 11.53 10.20 7.93
N LYS A 221 12.48 10.80 8.65
CA LYS A 221 13.09 10.20 9.84
C LYS A 221 12.06 9.95 10.94
N ASP A 222 11.16 10.89 11.16
CA ASP A 222 10.10 10.70 12.15
C ASP A 222 9.18 9.53 11.74
N PHE A 223 8.79 9.46 10.47
CA PHE A 223 7.95 8.37 9.93
C PHE A 223 8.63 7.01 10.06
N ILE A 224 9.89 6.89 9.65
CA ILE A 224 10.68 5.67 9.84
C ILE A 224 10.81 5.29 11.31
N SER A 225 10.94 6.26 12.21
CA SER A 225 10.99 6.01 13.66
C SER A 225 9.69 5.41 14.19
N LEU A 226 8.53 5.79 13.62
CA LEU A 226 7.24 5.17 13.92
C LEU A 226 7.16 3.77 13.30
N ILE A 227 7.50 3.60 12.03
CA ILE A 227 7.50 2.29 11.35
C ILE A 227 8.32 1.24 12.11
N ILE A 228 9.51 1.62 12.62
CA ILE A 228 10.37 0.73 13.41
C ILE A 228 9.63 0.20 14.66
N LYS A 229 8.78 1.01 15.28
CA LYS A 229 8.02 0.68 16.49
C LYS A 229 6.72 -0.05 16.18
N THR A 230 6.03 0.32 15.10
CA THR A 230 4.65 -0.10 14.83
C THR A 230 4.55 -1.34 13.94
N ALA A 231 5.33 -1.44 12.86
CA ALA A 231 5.27 -2.60 11.98
C ALA A 231 5.87 -3.84 12.67
N ASN A 232 5.55 -5.08 12.29
CA ASN A 232 6.32 -6.24 12.78
C ASN A 232 7.69 -6.29 12.09
N SER A 233 7.68 -6.20 10.75
CA SER A 233 8.88 -6.18 9.90
C SER A 233 8.96 -4.92 9.04
N CYS A 234 10.18 -4.56 8.63
CA CYS A 234 10.42 -3.46 7.71
C CYS A 234 11.62 -3.84 6.84
N ASP A 235 11.36 -3.93 5.54
CA ASP A 235 12.33 -4.40 4.57
C ASP A 235 12.32 -3.54 3.32
N ARG A 236 13.50 -3.30 2.76
CA ARG A 236 13.61 -2.76 1.40
C ARG A 236 13.21 -3.84 0.39
N ILE A 237 12.58 -3.45 -0.72
CA ILE A 237 12.34 -4.33 -1.87
C ILE A 237 12.93 -3.78 -3.16
N SER A 238 13.22 -4.66 -4.11
CA SER A 238 13.73 -4.32 -5.45
C SER A 238 13.45 -5.46 -6.43
N ASN A 239 13.77 -5.22 -7.71
CA ASN A 239 13.64 -6.21 -8.77
C ASN A 239 14.52 -7.47 -8.60
N SER A 240 15.55 -7.43 -7.74
CA SER A 240 16.53 -8.52 -7.61
C SER A 240 16.71 -9.05 -6.18
N LYS A 241 16.18 -8.35 -5.16
CA LYS A 241 16.30 -8.78 -3.75
C LYS A 241 15.30 -9.86 -3.38
N ASN A 242 14.10 -9.84 -3.96
CA ASN A 242 13.04 -10.74 -3.52
C ASN A 242 13.12 -12.10 -4.22
N LYS A 243 12.58 -13.16 -3.58
CA LYS A 243 12.60 -14.53 -4.09
C LYS A 243 11.96 -14.56 -5.49
N ASN A 244 12.78 -14.75 -6.51
CA ASN A 244 12.37 -14.73 -7.93
C ASN A 244 11.66 -13.43 -8.37
N GLY A 245 11.90 -12.30 -7.67
CA GLY A 245 11.32 -11.00 -8.01
C GLY A 245 9.89 -10.77 -7.51
N TYR A 246 9.34 -11.63 -6.66
CA TYR A 246 7.99 -11.47 -6.08
C TYR A 246 8.03 -10.98 -4.65
N LEU A 247 7.06 -10.16 -4.28
CA LEU A 247 6.87 -9.73 -2.89
C LEU A 247 6.68 -10.96 -1.99
N PRO A 248 7.39 -11.08 -0.84
CA PRO A 248 7.27 -12.24 0.03
C PRO A 248 5.82 -12.50 0.47
N GLY A 249 5.34 -13.72 0.26
CA GLY A 249 3.95 -14.12 0.56
C GLY A 249 2.94 -13.86 -0.57
N PHE A 250 3.42 -13.32 -1.70
CA PHE A 250 2.67 -13.05 -2.92
C PHE A 250 3.40 -13.59 -4.16
N GLU A 251 4.06 -14.74 -3.99
CA GLU A 251 4.55 -15.54 -5.11
C GLU A 251 3.38 -16.17 -5.91
N PRO A 252 3.59 -16.58 -7.18
CA PRO A 252 2.57 -17.24 -7.98
C PRO A 252 2.00 -18.49 -7.28
N GLY A 253 0.67 -18.58 -7.24
CA GLY A 253 -0.05 -19.72 -6.68
C GLY A 253 -1.51 -19.74 -7.16
N ASP A 254 -2.10 -20.94 -7.17
CA ASP A 254 -3.45 -21.14 -7.70
C ASP A 254 -4.49 -20.32 -6.95
N GLY A 255 -5.29 -19.56 -7.69
CA GLY A 255 -6.36 -18.73 -7.15
C GLY A 255 -5.89 -17.56 -6.26
N LYS A 256 -4.59 -17.22 -6.28
CA LYS A 256 -4.02 -16.14 -5.47
C LYS A 256 -3.38 -15.05 -6.33
N PRO A 257 -3.50 -13.78 -5.94
CA PRO A 257 -2.77 -12.72 -6.62
C PRO A 257 -1.27 -12.86 -6.37
N ALA A 258 -0.47 -12.70 -7.43
CA ALA A 258 0.98 -12.62 -7.34
C ALA A 258 1.43 -11.17 -7.52
N ILE A 259 2.38 -10.70 -6.70
CA ILE A 259 2.88 -9.33 -6.76
C ILE A 259 4.35 -9.34 -7.11
N ARG A 260 4.67 -8.93 -8.34
CA ARG A 260 6.04 -8.81 -8.83
C ARG A 260 6.60 -7.42 -8.58
N VAL A 261 7.83 -7.36 -8.08
CA VAL A 261 8.58 -6.12 -7.89
C VAL A 261 9.47 -5.90 -9.11
N LEU A 262 9.22 -4.83 -9.86
CA LEU A 262 9.90 -4.53 -11.12
C LEU A 262 10.86 -3.34 -10.99
N ALA A 263 10.63 -2.45 -10.02
CA ALA A 263 11.55 -1.38 -9.65
C ALA A 263 11.50 -1.12 -8.13
N PRO A 264 12.57 -0.56 -7.53
CA PRO A 264 13.78 -0.05 -8.18
C PRO A 264 14.66 -1.15 -8.79
N ILE A 265 15.41 -0.79 -9.84
CA ILE A 265 16.45 -1.64 -10.44
C ILE A 265 17.69 -1.60 -9.54
N GLU A 266 17.94 -2.70 -8.85
CA GLU A 266 19.09 -2.82 -7.95
C GLU A 266 20.31 -3.40 -8.66
N GLU A 267 21.43 -2.72 -8.48
CA GLU A 267 22.76 -3.18 -8.88
C GLU A 267 23.65 -3.42 -7.66
N LYS A 268 24.84 -3.99 -7.88
CA LYS A 268 25.83 -4.20 -6.83
C LYS A 268 27.09 -3.37 -7.08
N ILE A 269 27.46 -2.53 -6.13
CA ILE A 269 28.73 -1.81 -6.09
C ILE A 269 29.54 -2.36 -4.92
N ASP A 270 30.72 -2.92 -5.20
CA ASP A 270 31.56 -3.65 -4.24
C ASP A 270 30.78 -4.75 -3.48
N GLY A 271 29.91 -5.47 -4.19
CA GLY A 271 29.07 -6.52 -3.62
C GLY A 271 27.89 -6.02 -2.77
N LYS A 272 27.70 -4.70 -2.61
CA LYS A 272 26.62 -4.09 -1.83
C LYS A 272 25.49 -3.55 -2.74
N PRO A 273 24.22 -3.64 -2.32
CA PRO A 273 23.11 -3.04 -3.05
C PRO A 273 23.29 -1.54 -3.29
N ALA A 274 22.98 -1.11 -4.51
CA ALA A 274 23.08 0.29 -4.93
C ALA A 274 22.02 0.61 -6.00
N LEU A 275 21.57 1.87 -6.05
CA LEU A 275 20.63 2.35 -7.07
C LEU A 275 21.28 3.42 -7.96
N LYS A 276 21.01 3.37 -9.26
CA LYS A 276 21.60 4.29 -10.23
C LYS A 276 21.27 5.74 -9.89
N LYS A 277 22.29 6.58 -9.79
CA LYS A 277 22.11 8.03 -9.63
C LYS A 277 21.76 8.67 -10.98
N PHE A 278 20.57 9.23 -11.07
CA PHE A 278 20.11 10.04 -12.19
C PHE A 278 20.67 11.48 -12.12
N THR A 279 20.60 12.18 -13.25
CA THR A 279 20.95 13.60 -13.34
C THR A 279 19.83 14.46 -12.75
N ASN A 280 20.06 15.77 -12.61
CA ASN A 280 19.04 16.75 -12.18
C ASN A 280 18.58 16.64 -10.70
N GLY A 281 19.48 16.18 -9.83
CA GLY A 281 19.37 16.38 -8.39
C GLY A 281 18.39 15.44 -7.68
N ASN A 282 18.12 15.75 -6.40
CA ASN A 282 17.38 14.85 -5.53
C ASN A 282 15.93 14.57 -5.97
N PRO A 283 15.12 15.53 -6.46
CA PRO A 283 13.74 15.24 -6.85
C PRO A 283 13.63 14.14 -7.91
N ILE A 284 14.46 14.19 -8.96
CA ILE A 284 14.50 13.13 -9.98
C ILE A 284 14.95 11.79 -9.42
N ASN A 285 15.81 11.78 -8.41
CA ASN A 285 16.32 10.55 -7.82
C ASN A 285 15.37 9.96 -6.77
N THR A 286 14.61 10.79 -6.05
CA THR A 286 13.57 10.35 -5.13
C THR A 286 12.45 9.65 -5.90
N ASN A 287 11.85 10.35 -6.87
CA ASN A 287 10.75 9.85 -7.68
C ASN A 287 11.24 8.75 -8.66
N GLY A 288 12.47 8.86 -9.15
CA GLY A 288 13.04 7.90 -10.10
C GLY A 288 13.34 6.52 -9.51
N HIS A 289 13.18 6.36 -8.20
CA HIS A 289 13.33 5.09 -7.50
C HIS A 289 12.04 4.63 -6.85
N SER A 290 10.89 5.21 -7.21
CA SER A 290 9.59 4.72 -6.77
C SER A 290 9.42 3.23 -7.06
N LEU A 291 8.68 2.54 -6.19
CA LEU A 291 8.28 1.17 -6.42
C LEU A 291 7.46 1.06 -7.71
N LEU A 292 7.86 0.14 -8.60
CA LEU A 292 7.04 -0.34 -9.71
C LEU A 292 6.64 -1.77 -9.40
N LEU A 293 5.35 -1.98 -9.21
CA LEU A 293 4.78 -3.28 -8.90
C LEU A 293 3.88 -3.74 -10.03
N ARG A 294 3.82 -5.06 -10.22
CA ARG A 294 2.82 -5.69 -11.08
C ARG A 294 2.04 -6.71 -10.27
N VAL A 295 0.72 -6.63 -10.35
CA VAL A 295 -0.15 -7.61 -9.72
C VAL A 295 -0.77 -8.47 -10.82
N ASP A 296 -0.52 -9.78 -10.75
CA ASP A 296 -1.10 -10.78 -11.65
C ASP A 296 -2.20 -11.54 -10.90
N TYR A 297 -3.42 -11.60 -11.44
CA TYR A 297 -4.53 -12.38 -10.90
C TYR A 297 -5.46 -12.87 -12.00
N GLY A 298 -5.56 -14.19 -12.17
CA GLY A 298 -6.27 -14.78 -13.30
C GLY A 298 -5.64 -14.33 -14.63
N LYS A 299 -6.42 -13.66 -15.47
CA LYS A 299 -5.94 -13.07 -16.74
C LYS A 299 -5.54 -11.61 -16.60
N THR A 300 -5.81 -11.00 -15.45
CA THR A 300 -5.58 -9.58 -15.20
C THR A 300 -4.15 -9.34 -14.74
N ARG A 301 -3.57 -8.25 -15.24
CA ARG A 301 -2.24 -7.73 -14.93
C ARG A 301 -2.31 -6.22 -14.77
N VAL A 302 -2.10 -5.75 -13.54
CA VAL A 302 -2.13 -4.31 -13.21
C VAL A 302 -0.74 -3.83 -12.86
N LEU A 303 -0.28 -2.73 -13.48
CA LEU A 303 0.93 -2.03 -13.09
C LEU A 303 0.62 -0.87 -12.12
N LEU A 304 1.38 -0.80 -11.04
CA LEU A 304 1.38 0.30 -10.09
C LEU A 304 2.75 0.97 -10.17
N THR A 305 2.80 2.13 -10.80
CA THR A 305 4.06 2.73 -11.27
C THR A 305 4.73 3.66 -10.27
N GLY A 306 4.00 4.08 -9.23
CA GLY A 306 4.43 5.20 -8.38
C GLY A 306 4.68 6.45 -9.22
N ASP A 307 5.56 7.31 -8.73
CA ASP A 307 5.89 8.60 -9.36
C ASP A 307 7.13 8.54 -10.28
N LEU A 308 7.33 7.42 -10.99
CA LEU A 308 8.51 7.24 -11.85
C LEU A 308 8.59 8.31 -12.96
N ASN A 309 9.68 9.07 -12.98
CA ASN A 309 9.97 10.06 -14.04
C ASN A 309 10.61 9.46 -15.31
N SER A 310 10.68 10.23 -16.39
CA SER A 310 11.16 9.76 -17.70
C SER A 310 12.56 9.14 -17.68
N GLN A 311 13.51 9.62 -16.86
CA GLN A 311 14.85 9.02 -16.78
C GLN A 311 14.79 7.62 -16.16
N SER A 312 13.98 7.44 -15.12
CA SER A 312 13.78 6.15 -14.49
C SER A 312 13.02 5.17 -15.38
N GLN A 313 11.99 5.64 -16.09
CA GLN A 313 11.25 4.82 -17.06
C GLN A 313 12.15 4.34 -18.19
N GLN A 314 13.00 5.20 -18.75
CA GLN A 314 14.00 4.80 -19.75
C GLN A 314 14.99 3.78 -19.20
N HIS A 315 15.44 3.95 -17.96
CA HIS A 315 16.33 2.99 -17.31
C HIS A 315 15.68 1.62 -17.11
N ILE A 316 14.41 1.59 -16.69
CA ILE A 316 13.61 0.36 -16.53
C ILE A 316 13.37 -0.31 -17.88
N LEU A 317 12.95 0.43 -18.90
CA LEU A 317 12.76 -0.09 -20.27
C LEU A 317 14.05 -0.69 -20.82
N GLN A 318 15.18 -0.01 -20.61
CA GLN A 318 16.49 -0.52 -21.03
C GLN A 318 16.87 -1.81 -20.29
N PHE A 319 16.56 -1.91 -19.00
CA PHE A 319 16.81 -3.13 -18.21
C PHE A 319 15.96 -4.30 -18.72
N TYR A 320 14.68 -4.07 -19.00
CA TYR A 320 13.73 -5.07 -19.50
C TYR A 320 13.69 -5.20 -21.02
N ARG A 321 14.64 -4.64 -21.78
CA ARG A 321 14.62 -4.61 -23.26
C ARG A 321 14.43 -5.97 -23.94
N ASN A 322 14.89 -7.05 -23.30
CA ASN A 322 14.76 -8.42 -23.80
C ASN A 322 13.54 -9.17 -23.21
N ASN A 323 12.81 -8.55 -22.28
CA ASN A 323 11.68 -9.11 -21.55
C ASN A 323 10.57 -8.05 -21.33
N LEU A 324 10.24 -7.27 -22.36
CA LEU A 324 9.27 -6.15 -22.23
C LEU A 324 7.88 -6.59 -21.78
N HIS A 325 7.52 -7.85 -21.99
CA HIS A 325 6.28 -8.44 -21.47
C HIS A 325 6.18 -8.34 -19.94
N GLU A 326 7.30 -8.19 -19.22
CA GLU A 326 7.29 -7.96 -17.77
C GLU A 326 6.60 -6.64 -17.39
N LEU A 327 6.64 -5.66 -18.29
CA LEU A 327 6.05 -4.32 -18.18
C LEU A 327 4.70 -4.22 -18.89
N SER A 328 4.04 -5.35 -19.19
CA SER A 328 2.69 -5.32 -19.74
C SER A 328 1.67 -5.01 -18.63
N SER A 329 0.56 -4.39 -19.02
CA SER A 329 -0.64 -4.24 -18.20
C SER A 329 -1.82 -4.66 -19.06
N ASP A 330 -2.71 -5.48 -18.52
CA ASP A 330 -3.88 -6.01 -19.21
C ASP A 330 -5.03 -6.18 -18.22
N VAL A 331 -6.17 -5.56 -18.49
CA VAL A 331 -7.37 -5.66 -17.65
C VAL A 331 -8.49 -6.17 -18.56
N THR A 332 -8.62 -7.50 -18.59
CA THR A 332 -9.56 -8.23 -19.46
C THR A 332 -10.79 -8.73 -18.73
#